data_AF-A0A359KPI6-F1
#
_entry.id   AF-A0A359KPI6-F1
#
_cell.length_a   1.000
_cell.length_b   1.000
_cell.length_c   1.000
_cell.angle_alpha   90.00
_cell.angle_beta   90.00
_cell.angle_gamma   90.00
#
_symmetry.space_group_name_H-M   'P 1'
#
loop_
_entity.id
_entity.type
_entity.pdbx_description
1 polymer ?
#
loop_
_entity_poly.entity_id
_entity_poly.type
_entity_poly.pdbx_seq_one_letter_code
_entity_poly.pdbx_strand_id
1 'polypeptide(L)'
;MYWSRKHVLVCTAQHCMQKGAMNVAGRLRIECKRRGLDRDVMVNTCDSIDLCDIGPNIVVYPERIIYSHVKVSDLPDIIAHLEGGEPVERLILSPTTPEENERERFYRAATADGATLSRDAFESIMTTYGFDEAWLAEQGRRGFIARKEADGVPTITVTSKALQRYRIELASPVD
;
A
#
# COMPACT_ATOMS: atom_id res chain seq x y z
N MET A 1 12.88 16.35 19.18
CA MET A 1 11.77 15.43 18.86
C MET A 1 10.66 16.07 18.03
N TYR A 2 10.03 17.19 18.43
CA TYR A 2 8.93 17.79 17.62
C TYR A 2 9.37 18.52 16.34
N TRP A 3 10.62 18.96 16.27
CA TRP A 3 11.23 19.61 15.10
C TRP A 3 12.11 18.61 14.32
N SER A 4 11.55 17.45 14.00
CA SER A 4 12.30 16.40 13.31
C SER A 4 12.61 16.78 11.87
N ARG A 5 13.84 16.50 11.41
CA ARG A 5 14.23 16.57 10.00
C ARG A 5 13.57 15.47 9.17
N LYS A 6 13.42 14.26 9.72
CA LYS A 6 12.73 13.14 9.07
C LYS A 6 11.54 12.67 9.91
N HIS A 7 10.41 12.43 9.25
CA HIS A 7 9.24 11.82 9.86
C HIS A 7 9.02 10.45 9.26
N VAL A 8 9.07 9.43 10.10
CA VAL A 8 8.89 8.03 9.73
C VAL A 8 7.54 7.56 10.27
N LEU A 9 6.65 7.18 9.36
CA LEU A 9 5.34 6.64 9.68
C LEU A 9 5.34 5.14 9.42
N VAL A 10 5.23 4.34 10.48
CA VAL A 10 5.11 2.89 10.38
C VAL A 10 3.62 2.54 10.37
N CYS A 11 3.13 1.97 9.27
CA CYS A 11 1.74 1.52 9.18
C CYS A 11 1.50 0.40 10.19
N THR A 12 0.58 0.61 11.12
CA THR A 12 0.16 -0.39 12.11
C THR A 12 -1.34 -0.62 12.05
N ALA A 13 -1.96 -0.49 10.88
CA ALA A 13 -3.29 -1.04 10.65
C ALA A 13 -3.26 -2.58 10.78
N GLN A 14 -4.44 -3.18 10.99
CA GLN A 14 -4.60 -4.61 11.29
C GLN A 14 -3.74 -5.54 10.41
N HIS A 15 -3.73 -5.35 9.09
CA HIS A 15 -2.93 -6.19 8.18
C HIS A 15 -1.43 -6.06 8.38
N CYS A 16 -0.93 -4.83 8.55
CA CYS A 16 0.48 -4.61 8.86
C CYS A 16 0.84 -5.17 10.25
N MET A 17 -0.06 -5.04 11.25
CA MET A 17 0.14 -5.64 12.57
C MET A 17 0.26 -7.16 12.51
N GLN A 18 -0.63 -7.83 11.76
CA GLN A 18 -0.58 -9.28 11.54
C GLN A 18 0.74 -9.73 10.90
N LYS A 19 1.36 -8.86 10.11
CA LYS A 19 2.68 -9.08 9.49
C LYS A 19 3.87 -8.58 10.35
N GLY A 20 3.64 -8.23 11.62
CA GLY A 20 4.70 -7.88 12.57
C GLY A 20 5.07 -6.40 12.66
N ALA A 21 4.26 -5.49 12.10
CA ALA A 21 4.57 -4.05 12.08
C ALA A 21 4.78 -3.41 13.47
N MET A 22 4.11 -3.91 14.51
CA MET A 22 4.35 -3.42 15.88
C MET A 22 5.77 -3.70 16.37
N ASN A 23 6.33 -4.86 16.01
CA ASN A 23 7.70 -5.21 16.33
C ASN A 23 8.68 -4.34 15.54
N VAL A 24 8.43 -4.14 14.24
CA VAL A 24 9.19 -3.22 13.38
C VAL A 24 9.21 -1.80 13.98
N ALA A 25 8.05 -1.24 14.33
CA ALA A 25 7.93 0.10 14.89
C ALA A 25 8.63 0.23 16.25
N GLY A 26 8.47 -0.75 17.14
CA GLY A 26 9.11 -0.76 18.45
C GLY A 26 10.63 -0.84 18.37
N ARG A 27 11.15 -1.78 17.56
CA ARG A 27 12.60 -1.97 17.35
C ARG A 27 13.24 -0.76 16.69
N LEU A 28 12.58 -0.19 15.68
CA LEU A 28 13.08 1.01 14.99
C LEU A 28 13.20 2.18 15.96
N ARG A 29 12.20 2.43 16.81
CA ARG A 29 12.28 3.48 17.85
C ARG A 29 13.40 3.27 18.83
N ILE A 30 13.53 2.05 19.36
CA ILE A 30 14.58 1.70 20.33
C ILE A 30 15.95 1.95 19.72
N GLU A 31 16.16 1.52 18.48
CA GLU A 31 17.45 1.62 17.83
C GLU A 31 17.77 3.06 17.40
N CYS A 32 16.80 3.83 16.88
CA CYS A 32 16.99 5.26 16.65
C CYS A 32 17.41 5.99 17.93
N LYS A 33 16.77 5.70 19.07
CA LYS A 33 17.15 6.28 20.36
C LYS A 33 18.54 5.83 20.82
N ARG A 34 18.88 4.54 20.66
CA ARG A 34 20.20 3.99 21.02
C ARG A 34 21.34 4.69 20.26
N ARG A 35 21.07 5.14 19.04
CA ARG A 35 22.01 5.87 18.18
C ARG A 35 21.92 7.40 18.28
N GLY A 36 21.04 7.91 19.14
CA GLY A 36 20.84 9.36 19.32
C GLY A 36 20.13 10.07 18.15
N LEU A 37 19.46 9.32 17.28
CA LEU A 37 18.75 9.83 16.10
C LEU A 37 17.37 10.40 16.43
N ASP A 38 16.83 10.13 17.63
CA ASP A 38 15.54 10.61 18.10
C ASP A 38 15.45 12.14 18.28
N ARG A 39 16.60 12.84 18.12
CA ARG A 39 16.67 14.30 18.03
C ARG A 39 16.16 14.81 16.68
N ASP A 40 16.47 14.10 15.59
CA ASP A 40 16.24 14.50 14.20
C ASP A 40 15.23 13.61 13.44
N VAL A 41 15.00 12.39 13.92
CA VAL A 41 14.11 11.40 13.32
C VAL A 41 12.96 11.11 14.27
N MET A 42 11.74 11.43 13.85
CA MET A 42 10.52 11.11 14.59
C MET A 42 9.88 9.85 14.00
N VAL A 43 9.70 8.80 14.81
CA VAL A 43 9.10 7.53 14.37
C VAL A 43 7.73 7.37 15.01
N ASN A 44 6.65 7.54 14.24
CA ASN A 44 5.27 7.35 14.68
C ASN A 44 4.64 6.14 14.01
N THR A 45 3.61 5.61 14.65
CA THR A 45 2.68 4.68 14.01
C THR A 45 1.62 5.49 13.28
N CYS A 46 1.11 4.96 12.18
CA CYS A 46 -0.06 5.48 11.49
C CYS A 46 -1.08 4.36 11.23
N ASP A 47 -2.31 4.76 10.94
CA ASP A 47 -3.30 3.85 10.36
C ASP A 47 -2.91 3.51 8.89
N SER A 48 -3.78 2.77 8.22
CA SER A 48 -3.54 2.24 6.89
C SER A 48 -3.19 3.33 5.89
N ILE A 49 -2.22 3.01 5.04
CA ILE A 49 -1.87 3.79 3.84
C ILE A 49 -2.43 3.16 2.57
N ASP A 50 -3.47 2.31 2.69
CA ASP A 50 -4.18 1.60 1.61
C ASP A 50 -3.43 0.47 0.90
N LEU A 51 -2.25 0.10 1.40
CA LEU A 51 -1.35 -0.90 0.81
C LEU A 51 -1.23 -2.15 1.69
N CYS A 52 -2.36 -2.62 2.21
CA CYS A 52 -2.42 -3.70 3.21
C CYS A 52 -1.93 -5.06 2.68
N ASP A 53 -2.11 -5.31 1.38
CA ASP A 53 -1.63 -6.49 0.66
C ASP A 53 -0.09 -6.59 0.64
N ILE A 54 0.61 -5.45 0.68
CA ILE A 54 2.08 -5.37 0.55
C ILE A 54 2.81 -4.84 1.81
N GLY A 55 2.12 -4.79 2.94
CA GLY A 55 2.75 -4.43 4.22
C GLY A 55 3.70 -5.50 4.80
N PRO A 56 4.41 -5.23 5.91
CA PRO A 56 4.43 -3.96 6.66
C PRO A 56 5.03 -2.80 5.87
N ASN A 57 4.42 -1.62 5.98
CA ASN A 57 4.85 -0.43 5.25
C ASN A 57 5.42 0.64 6.17
N ILE A 58 6.45 1.35 5.71
CA ILE A 58 7.02 2.53 6.35
C ILE A 58 7.04 3.68 5.33
N VAL A 59 6.57 4.87 5.72
CA VAL A 59 6.67 6.08 4.91
C VAL A 59 7.72 7.02 5.52
N VAL A 60 8.65 7.52 4.71
CA VAL A 60 9.71 8.43 5.14
C VAL A 60 9.53 9.79 4.45
N TYR A 61 9.31 10.82 5.26
CA TYR A 61 9.31 12.23 4.84
C TYR A 61 10.61 12.93 5.27
N PRO A 62 11.11 13.93 4.51
CA PRO A 62 10.48 14.58 3.34
C PRO A 62 10.71 13.87 1.99
N GLU A 63 11.42 12.73 2.00
CA GLU A 63 11.85 12.04 0.76
C GLU A 63 10.70 11.40 -0.01
N ARG A 64 9.54 11.20 0.63
CA ARG A 64 8.34 10.59 0.05
C ARG A 64 8.59 9.15 -0.40
N ILE A 65 9.42 8.44 0.36
CA ILE A 65 9.72 7.02 0.13
C ILE A 65 8.72 6.18 0.91
N ILE A 66 8.25 5.10 0.28
CA ILE A 66 7.51 4.04 0.95
C ILE A 66 8.41 2.79 0.91
N TYR A 67 8.74 2.25 2.06
CA TYR A 67 9.30 0.91 2.18
C TYR A 67 8.15 -0.09 2.38
N SER A 68 8.09 -1.14 1.55
CA SER A 68 7.12 -2.23 1.65
C SER A 68 7.78 -3.52 2.14
N HIS A 69 6.98 -4.50 2.57
CA HIS A 69 7.43 -5.80 3.06
C HIS A 69 8.51 -5.76 4.17
N VAL A 70 8.54 -4.68 4.96
CA VAL A 70 9.61 -4.43 5.93
C VAL A 70 9.61 -5.48 7.04
N LYS A 71 10.78 -6.08 7.29
CA LYS A 71 11.04 -7.00 8.40
C LYS A 71 11.99 -6.36 9.40
N VAL A 72 12.03 -6.93 10.61
CA VAL A 72 12.97 -6.49 11.66
C VAL A 72 14.43 -6.60 11.20
N SER A 73 14.75 -7.57 10.33
CA SER A 73 16.09 -7.75 9.75
C SER A 73 16.51 -6.62 8.81
N ASP A 74 15.57 -5.83 8.30
CA ASP A 74 15.85 -4.71 7.40
C ASP A 74 16.16 -3.40 8.15
N LEU A 75 15.88 -3.35 9.45
CA LEU A 75 16.03 -2.14 10.25
C LEU A 75 17.47 -1.58 10.23
N PRO A 76 18.55 -2.37 10.27
CA PRO A 76 19.90 -1.83 10.16
C PRO A 76 20.11 -0.96 8.92
N ASP A 77 19.62 -1.42 7.76
CA ASP A 77 19.74 -0.68 6.49
C ASP A 77 18.86 0.58 6.50
N ILE A 78 17.61 0.47 6.98
CA ILE A 78 16.69 1.60 7.09
C ILE A 78 17.26 2.66 8.05
N ILE A 79 17.91 2.26 9.13
CA ILE A 79 18.51 3.22 10.07
C ILE A 79 19.71 3.92 9.43
N ALA A 80 20.54 3.22 8.66
CA ALA A 80 21.63 3.85 7.92
C ALA A 80 21.09 4.91 6.94
N HIS A 81 19.98 4.64 6.26
CA HIS A 81 19.26 5.65 5.45
C HIS A 81 18.77 6.85 6.29
N LEU A 82 18.21 6.60 7.47
CA LEU A 82 17.73 7.66 8.36
C LEU A 82 18.88 8.51 8.94
N GLU A 83 20.08 7.94 9.09
CA GLU A 83 21.32 8.62 9.48
C GLU A 83 21.88 9.54 8.39
N GLY A 84 21.37 9.44 7.15
CA GLY A 84 21.82 10.23 6.00
C GLY A 84 22.49 9.40 4.91
N GLY A 85 22.47 8.07 5.00
CA GLY A 85 22.85 7.18 3.91
C GLY A 85 21.81 7.10 2.80
N GLU A 86 22.07 6.24 1.82
CA GLU A 86 21.19 6.03 0.68
C GLU A 86 19.93 5.23 1.04
N PRO A 87 18.81 5.46 0.35
CA PRO A 87 17.62 4.63 0.46
C PRO A 87 17.86 3.14 0.22
N VAL A 88 17.10 2.29 0.93
CA VAL A 88 17.15 0.84 0.75
C VAL A 88 16.35 0.43 -0.50
N GLU A 89 16.96 0.56 -1.68
CA GLU A 89 16.31 0.38 -3.00
C GLU A 89 15.43 -0.87 -3.11
N ARG A 90 15.91 -2.02 -2.63
CA ARG A 90 15.16 -3.29 -2.69
C ARG A 90 13.83 -3.29 -1.92
N LEU A 91 13.61 -2.34 -1.01
CA LEU A 91 12.38 -2.18 -0.22
C LEU A 91 11.49 -1.06 -0.76
N ILE A 92 11.99 -0.23 -1.68
CA ILE A 92 11.25 0.94 -2.14
C ILE A 92 10.07 0.48 -2.99
N LEU A 93 8.88 0.91 -2.60
CA LEU A 93 7.70 0.81 -3.42
C LEU A 93 7.68 1.95 -4.44
N SER A 94 7.61 1.59 -5.72
CA SER A 94 7.52 2.53 -6.84
C SER A 94 6.50 2.02 -7.87
N PRO A 95 6.05 2.87 -8.81
CA PRO A 95 5.17 2.42 -9.89
C PRO A 95 5.75 1.28 -10.73
N THR A 96 7.07 1.09 -10.74
CA THR A 96 7.73 0.03 -11.52
C THR A 96 7.98 -1.24 -10.72
N THR A 97 7.61 -1.28 -9.43
CA THR A 97 7.71 -2.51 -8.64
C THR A 97 6.71 -3.57 -9.14
N PRO A 98 7.06 -4.87 -9.07
CA PRO A 98 6.17 -5.95 -9.51
C PRO A 98 4.76 -5.86 -8.92
N GLU A 99 4.64 -5.55 -7.63
CA GLU A 99 3.37 -5.49 -6.92
C GLU A 99 2.46 -4.34 -7.39
N GLU A 100 3.01 -3.14 -7.61
CA GLU A 100 2.23 -2.02 -8.17
C GLU A 100 1.90 -2.24 -9.64
N ASN A 101 2.85 -2.76 -10.43
CA ASN A 101 2.59 -3.11 -11.83
C ASN A 101 1.44 -4.12 -11.94
N GLU A 102 1.42 -5.14 -11.09
CA GLU A 102 0.38 -6.17 -11.10
C GLU A 102 -1.00 -5.60 -10.74
N ARG A 103 -1.07 -4.76 -9.70
CA ARG A 103 -2.31 -4.05 -9.34
C ARG A 103 -2.78 -3.14 -10.47
N GLU A 104 -1.88 -2.40 -11.10
CA GLU A 104 -2.22 -1.53 -12.23
C GLU A 104 -2.81 -2.34 -13.38
N ARG A 105 -2.13 -3.41 -13.81
CA ARG A 105 -2.62 -4.29 -14.89
C ARG A 105 -3.98 -4.88 -14.55
N PHE A 106 -4.17 -5.32 -13.31
CA PHE A 106 -5.45 -5.82 -12.83
C PHE A 106 -6.55 -4.76 -12.97
N TYR A 107 -6.35 -3.55 -12.45
CA TYR A 107 -7.38 -2.51 -12.52
C TYR A 107 -7.66 -2.08 -13.96
N ARG A 108 -6.65 -2.03 -14.83
CA ARG A 108 -6.85 -1.77 -16.26
C ARG A 108 -7.70 -2.85 -16.93
N ALA A 109 -7.44 -4.13 -16.63
CA ALA A 109 -8.23 -5.24 -17.13
C ALA A 109 -9.68 -5.20 -16.58
N ALA A 110 -9.84 -4.93 -15.30
CA ALA A 110 -11.15 -4.81 -14.63
C ALA A 110 -11.95 -3.58 -15.08
N THR A 111 -11.37 -2.67 -15.86
CA THR A 111 -12.06 -1.49 -16.38
C THR A 111 -12.01 -1.37 -17.90
N ALA A 112 -11.62 -2.43 -18.61
CA ALA A 112 -11.48 -2.41 -20.07
C ALA A 112 -12.79 -2.02 -20.77
N ASP A 113 -13.92 -2.51 -20.26
CA ASP A 113 -15.27 -2.29 -20.81
C ASP A 113 -16.14 -1.37 -19.93
N GLY A 114 -15.49 -0.50 -19.15
CA GLY A 114 -16.15 0.39 -18.18
C GLY A 114 -15.91 -0.03 -16.73
N ALA A 115 -16.29 0.83 -15.79
CA ALA A 115 -15.89 0.68 -14.38
C ALA A 115 -16.67 -0.36 -13.57
N THR A 116 -17.76 -0.91 -14.09
CA THR A 116 -18.64 -1.83 -13.35
C THR A 116 -18.77 -3.16 -14.07
N LEU A 117 -18.56 -4.25 -13.34
CA LEU A 117 -18.64 -5.63 -13.83
C LEU A 117 -19.59 -6.43 -12.92
N SER A 118 -20.09 -7.56 -13.42
CA SER A 118 -20.66 -8.58 -12.52
C SER A 118 -19.58 -9.09 -11.56
N ARG A 119 -20.00 -9.54 -10.38
CA ARG A 119 -19.08 -10.12 -9.39
C ARG A 119 -18.26 -11.27 -9.98
N ASP A 120 -18.91 -12.19 -10.70
CA ASP A 120 -18.26 -13.37 -11.28
C ASP A 120 -17.19 -12.99 -12.31
N ALA A 121 -17.46 -11.98 -13.16
CA ALA A 121 -16.49 -11.49 -14.12
C ALA A 121 -15.28 -10.85 -13.40
N PHE A 122 -15.53 -10.05 -12.37
CA PHE A 122 -14.48 -9.42 -11.57
C PHE A 122 -13.60 -10.45 -10.86
N GLU A 123 -14.20 -11.49 -10.26
CA GLU A 123 -13.49 -12.58 -9.57
C GLU A 123 -12.69 -13.45 -10.55
N SER A 124 -13.19 -13.66 -11.77
CA SER A 124 -12.45 -14.35 -12.83
C SER A 124 -11.17 -13.59 -13.20
N ILE A 125 -11.26 -12.28 -13.41
CA ILE A 125 -10.09 -11.43 -13.68
C ILE A 125 -9.13 -11.47 -12.48
N MET A 126 -9.64 -11.27 -11.27
CA MET A 126 -8.85 -11.30 -10.03
C MET A 126 -8.01 -12.58 -9.92
N THR A 127 -8.62 -13.73 -10.19
CA THR A 127 -7.94 -15.04 -10.15
C THR A 127 -6.81 -15.13 -11.19
N THR A 128 -7.00 -14.58 -12.40
CA THR A 128 -5.94 -14.51 -13.42
C THR A 128 -4.71 -13.73 -12.96
N TYR A 129 -4.91 -12.71 -12.11
CA TYR A 129 -3.85 -11.90 -11.51
C TYR A 129 -3.35 -12.44 -10.16
N GLY A 130 -3.78 -13.64 -9.75
CA GLY A 130 -3.31 -14.28 -8.52
C GLY A 130 -3.87 -13.66 -7.22
N PHE A 131 -4.92 -12.86 -7.32
CA PHE A 131 -5.60 -12.28 -6.16
C PHE A 131 -6.76 -13.19 -5.70
N ASP A 132 -7.12 -13.08 -4.42
CA ASP A 132 -8.13 -13.92 -3.76
C ASP A 132 -9.24 -13.08 -3.07
N GLU A 133 -10.23 -13.76 -2.48
CA GLU A 133 -11.34 -13.07 -1.77
C GLU A 133 -10.83 -12.21 -0.60
N ALA A 134 -9.72 -12.59 0.04
CA ALA A 134 -9.14 -11.78 1.11
C ALA A 134 -8.61 -10.45 0.57
N TRP A 135 -7.92 -10.48 -0.57
CA TRP A 135 -7.50 -9.29 -1.30
C TRP A 135 -8.70 -8.45 -1.73
N LEU A 136 -9.74 -9.08 -2.30
CA LEU A 136 -10.98 -8.39 -2.73
C LEU A 136 -11.66 -7.67 -1.55
N ALA A 137 -11.76 -8.33 -0.40
CA ALA A 137 -12.34 -7.76 0.81
C ALA A 137 -11.54 -6.55 1.29
N GLU A 138 -10.21 -6.61 1.18
CA GLU A 138 -9.33 -5.48 1.51
C GLU A 138 -9.48 -4.32 0.52
N GLN A 139 -9.60 -4.58 -0.79
CA GLN A 139 -9.87 -3.52 -1.76
C GLN A 139 -11.19 -2.80 -1.47
N GLY A 140 -12.23 -3.54 -1.07
CA GLY A 140 -13.51 -2.95 -0.64
C GLY A 140 -13.35 -2.11 0.63
N ARG A 141 -12.66 -2.64 1.64
CA ARG A 141 -12.39 -1.95 2.92
C ARG A 141 -11.58 -0.66 2.73
N ARG A 142 -10.68 -0.63 1.74
CA ARG A 142 -9.89 0.57 1.39
C ARG A 142 -10.55 1.46 0.35
N GLY A 143 -11.75 1.11 -0.10
CA GLY A 143 -12.53 1.91 -1.03
C GLY A 143 -11.90 1.99 -2.42
N PHE A 144 -11.10 1.00 -2.84
CA PHE A 144 -10.69 0.87 -4.24
C PHE A 144 -11.84 0.33 -5.10
N ILE A 145 -12.68 -0.51 -4.52
CA ILE A 145 -13.88 -1.04 -5.16
C ILE A 145 -15.13 -0.78 -4.31
N ALA A 146 -16.29 -0.76 -4.94
CA ALA A 146 -17.59 -0.78 -4.29
C ALA A 146 -18.37 -2.02 -4.73
N ARG A 147 -18.93 -2.76 -3.75
CA ARG A 147 -19.82 -3.90 -4.01
C ARG A 147 -21.27 -3.41 -3.96
N LYS A 148 -22.05 -3.68 -5.00
CA LYS A 148 -23.46 -3.28 -5.13
C LYS A 148 -24.29 -4.42 -5.71
N GLU A 149 -25.61 -4.21 -5.77
CA GLU A 149 -26.52 -5.05 -6.55
C GLU A 149 -27.19 -4.18 -7.62
N ALA A 150 -27.29 -4.71 -8.84
CA ALA A 150 -28.00 -4.09 -9.95
C ALA A 150 -28.95 -5.15 -10.54
N ASP A 151 -30.25 -4.89 -10.54
CA ASP A 151 -31.29 -5.81 -11.03
C ASP A 151 -31.19 -7.23 -10.44
N GLY A 152 -30.84 -7.33 -9.16
CA GLY A 152 -30.66 -8.60 -8.44
C GLY A 152 -29.34 -9.34 -8.74
N VAL A 153 -28.46 -8.74 -9.54
CA VAL A 153 -27.13 -9.27 -9.86
C VAL A 153 -26.07 -8.54 -9.03
N PRO A 154 -25.24 -9.25 -8.23
CA PRO A 154 -24.11 -8.64 -7.54
C PRO A 154 -23.09 -8.06 -8.52
N THR A 155 -22.71 -6.80 -8.31
CA THR A 155 -21.75 -6.06 -9.14
C THR A 155 -20.60 -5.51 -8.31
N ILE A 156 -19.47 -5.31 -8.99
CA ILE A 156 -18.30 -4.65 -8.43
C ILE A 156 -17.94 -3.46 -9.32
N THR A 157 -17.84 -2.29 -8.71
CA THR A 157 -17.42 -1.05 -9.37
C THR A 157 -16.02 -0.67 -8.92
N VAL A 158 -15.10 -0.47 -9.87
CA VAL A 158 -13.81 0.18 -9.63
C VAL A 158 -14.05 1.67 -9.38
N THR A 159 -13.65 2.15 -8.21
CA THR A 159 -13.96 3.52 -7.77
C THR A 159 -13.01 4.55 -8.37
N SER A 160 -13.39 5.83 -8.28
CA SER A 160 -12.52 6.96 -8.65
C SER A 160 -11.16 6.93 -7.93
N LYS A 161 -11.08 6.38 -6.72
CA LYS A 161 -9.80 6.24 -5.98
C LYS A 161 -8.81 5.35 -6.74
N ALA A 162 -9.27 4.19 -7.20
CA ALA A 162 -8.45 3.28 -7.99
C ALA A 162 -8.08 3.88 -9.35
N LEU A 163 -9.07 4.45 -10.05
CA LEU A 163 -8.87 5.08 -11.35
C LEU A 163 -7.84 6.22 -11.28
N GLN A 164 -7.93 7.10 -10.27
CA GLN A 164 -6.99 8.20 -10.06
C GLN A 164 -5.60 7.70 -9.68
N ARG A 165 -5.49 6.69 -8.80
CA ARG A 165 -4.21 6.10 -8.41
C ARG A 165 -3.43 5.58 -9.62
N TYR A 166 -4.12 4.86 -10.50
CA TYR A 166 -3.51 4.19 -11.66
C TYR A 166 -3.63 4.98 -12.97
N ARG A 167 -4.13 6.22 -12.92
CA ARG A 167 -4.33 7.08 -14.09
C ARG A 167 -5.05 6.35 -15.23
N ILE A 168 -6.17 5.70 -14.89
CA ILE A 168 -7.00 4.96 -15.83
C ILE A 168 -8.10 5.89 -16.31
N GLU A 169 -8.15 6.11 -17.61
CA GLU A 169 -9.26 6.79 -18.28
C GLU A 169 -10.24 5.72 -18.77
N LEU A 170 -11.51 5.88 -18.43
CA LEU A 170 -12.56 4.99 -18.92
C LEU A 170 -12.88 5.37 -20.36
N ALA A 171 -13.08 4.39 -21.23
CA ALA A 171 -13.62 4.62 -22.55
C ALA A 171 -14.97 5.35 -22.42
N SER A 172 -15.17 6.40 -23.22
CA SER A 172 -16.50 7.00 -23.35
C SER A 172 -17.45 5.94 -23.92
N PRO A 173 -18.73 5.90 -23.51
CA PRO A 173 -19.70 5.05 -24.18
C PRO A 173 -19.63 5.31 -25.68
N VAL A 174 -19.51 4.25 -26.48
CA VAL A 174 -19.71 4.36 -27.92
C VAL A 174 -21.21 4.62 -28.11
N ASP A 175 -21.54 5.80 -28.63
CA ASP A 175 -22.92 6.24 -28.92
C ASP A 175 -23.71 5.24 -29.79
#